data_AF-A0A350XG45-F1
#
_entry.id   AF-A0A350XG45-F1
#
_cell.length_a   1.000
_cell.length_b   1.000
_cell.length_c   1.000
_cell.angle_alpha   90.00
_cell.angle_beta   90.00
_cell.angle_gamma   90.00
#
_symmetry.space_group_name_H-M   'P 1'
#
loop_
_entity.id
_entity.type
_entity.pdbx_description
1 polymer ?
#
loop_
_entity_poly.entity_id
_entity_poly.type
_entity_poly.pdbx_seq_one_letter_code
_entity_poly.pdbx_strand_id
1 'polypeptide(L)' 'DIAKWHLYLREAHLHTLLAERMYPLLLDNSLSEDKVMQILQDIPVRLGGGHREVPLADMLPMQSRVHLIDVLEEFQRKM' A
#
# COMPACT_ATOMS: atom_id res chain seq x y z
N ASP A 1 -12.72 0.16 -6.77
CA ASP A 1 -13.46 0.69 -7.93
C ASP A 1 -14.55 1.60 -7.40
N ILE A 2 -14.30 2.92 -7.38
CA ILE A 2 -15.33 3.91 -7.02
C ILE A 2 -15.66 4.62 -8.33
N ALA A 3 -16.88 4.45 -8.81
CA ALA A 3 -17.34 5.09 -10.05
C ALA A 3 -16.40 4.92 -11.28
N LYS A 4 -15.81 3.74 -11.48
CA LYS A 4 -14.85 3.39 -12.56
C LYS A 4 -13.44 3.97 -12.42
N TRP A 5 -13.12 4.57 -11.28
CA TRP A 5 -11.77 5.07 -11.02
C TRP A 5 -10.86 3.96 -10.47
N HIS A 6 -9.73 3.76 -11.16
CA HIS A 6 -8.66 2.86 -10.75
C HIS A 6 -7.49 3.69 -10.18
N LEU A 7 -7.14 3.45 -8.92
CA LEU A 7 -5.94 4.04 -8.33
C LEU A 7 -4.70 3.31 -8.84
N TYR A 8 -3.95 3.94 -9.75
CA TYR A 8 -2.61 3.49 -10.09
C TYR A 8 -1.59 4.17 -9.18
N LEU A 9 -0.96 3.41 -8.28
CA LEU A 9 0.06 3.93 -7.35
C LEU A 9 1.23 4.61 -8.07
N ARG A 10 1.50 4.22 -9.31
CA ARG A 10 2.50 4.88 -10.17
C ARG A 10 2.12 6.31 -10.48
N GLU A 11 0.91 6.53 -10.97
CA GLU A 11 0.38 7.84 -11.38
C GLU A 11 0.15 8.75 -10.17
N ALA A 12 -0.20 8.15 -9.03
CA ALA A 12 -0.30 8.88 -7.76
C ALA A 12 1.06 9.16 -7.10
N HIS A 13 2.18 8.71 -7.71
CA HIS A 13 3.52 8.78 -7.12
C HIS A 13 3.66 8.12 -5.73
N LEU A 14 2.79 7.17 -5.42
CA LEU A 14 2.75 6.45 -4.14
C LEU A 14 3.55 5.15 -4.14
N HIS A 15 3.84 4.58 -5.32
CA HIS A 15 4.54 3.30 -5.43
C HIS A 15 5.93 3.30 -4.79
N THR A 16 6.75 4.34 -5.01
CA THR A 16 8.09 4.45 -4.40
C THR A 16 7.99 4.62 -2.89
N LEU A 17 7.11 5.53 -2.43
CA LEU A 17 6.86 5.74 -1.00
C LEU A 17 6.43 4.44 -0.32
N LEU A 18 5.50 3.69 -0.93
CA LEU A 18 5.04 2.43 -0.39
C LEU A 18 6.19 1.40 -0.31
N ALA A 19 6.99 1.27 -1.37
CA ALA A 19 8.13 0.36 -1.38
C ALA A 19 9.15 0.70 -0.29
N GLU A 20 9.50 1.98 -0.13
CA GLU A 20 10.43 2.46 0.91
C GLU A 20 9.92 2.17 2.32
N ARG A 21 8.61 2.30 2.56
CA ARG A 21 8.01 1.99 3.87
C ARG A 21 7.95 0.49 4.16
N MET A 22 7.76 -0.34 3.14
CA MET A 22 7.67 -1.79 3.29
C MET A 22 9.05 -2.45 3.40
N TYR A 23 10.06 -1.91 2.74
CA TYR A 23 11.38 -2.53 2.64
C TYR A 23 12.04 -2.86 4.00
N PRO A 24 11.98 -2.01 5.05
CA PRO A 24 12.49 -2.36 6.37
C PRO A 24 11.84 -3.61 6.99
N LEU A 25 10.54 -3.81 6.77
CA LEU A 25 9.84 -5.00 7.29
C LEU A 25 10.40 -6.30 6.71
N LEU A 26 10.85 -6.24 5.45
CA LEU A 26 11.44 -7.36 4.72
C LEU A 26 12.84 -7.66 5.26
N LEU A 27 13.66 -6.63 5.44
CA LEU A 27 15.02 -6.74 6.00
C LEU A 27 15.03 -7.29 7.42
N ASP A 28 14.10 -6.83 8.26
CA ASP A 28 14.03 -7.24 9.67
C ASP A 28 13.36 -8.61 9.86
N ASN A 29 13.00 -9.30 8.76
CA ASN A 29 12.22 -10.54 8.75
C ASN A 29 10.95 -10.45 9.63
N SER A 30 10.29 -9.28 9.61
CA SER A 30 9.24 -8.93 10.56
C SER A 30 7.91 -8.60 9.89
N LEU A 31 7.77 -8.98 8.61
CA LEU A 31 6.58 -8.83 7.78
C LEU A 31 5.36 -9.48 8.45
N SER A 32 4.27 -8.72 8.59
CA SER A 32 2.97 -9.21 9.05
C SER A 32 1.84 -8.38 8.45
N GLU A 33 0.65 -8.97 8.34
CA GLU A 33 -0.54 -8.29 7.83
C GLU A 33 -0.84 -7.00 8.59
N ASP A 34 -0.78 -7.03 9.93
CA ASP A 34 -1.05 -5.85 10.76
C ASP A 34 -0.10 -4.68 10.46
N LYS A 35 1.19 -4.96 10.26
CA LYS A 35 2.19 -3.91 9.95
C LYS A 35 2.02 -3.37 8.54
N VAL A 36 1.69 -4.23 7.58
CA VAL A 36 1.35 -3.80 6.21
C VAL A 36 0.12 -2.90 6.25
N MET A 37 -0.91 -3.30 6.98
CA MET A 37 -2.13 -2.49 7.13
C MET A 37 -1.87 -1.16 7.84
N GLN A 38 -1.01 -1.13 8.86
CA GLN A 38 -0.61 0.11 9.52
C GLN A 38 0.06 1.07 8.53
N ILE A 39 1.02 0.60 7.73
CA ILE A 39 1.67 1.45 6.71
C ILE A 39 0.66 1.97 5.70
N LEU A 40 -0.30 1.13 5.25
CA LEU A 40 -1.34 1.56 4.34
C LEU A 40 -2.30 2.60 4.96
N GLN A 41 -2.53 2.53 6.27
CA GLN A 41 -3.34 3.52 6.99
C GLN A 41 -2.60 4.86 7.14
N ASP A 42 -1.28 4.82 7.30
CA ASP A 42 -0.44 6.01 7.53
C ASP A 42 -0.16 6.83 6.25
N ILE A 43 -0.49 6.30 5.06
CA ILE A 43 -0.25 6.99 3.78
C ILE A 43 -1.54 7.73 3.37
N PRO A 44 -1.58 9.07 3.47
CA PRO A 44 -2.73 9.84 3.03
C PRO A 44 -2.77 9.98 1.50
N VAL A 45 -3.96 9.82 0.93
CA VAL A 45 -4.29 10.05 -0.48
C VAL A 45 -5.18 11.28 -0.59
N ARG A 46 -4.71 12.27 -1.34
CA ARG A 46 -5.45 13.51 -1.59
C ARG A 46 -6.53 13.30 -2.65
N LEU A 47 -7.76 13.67 -2.31
CA LEU A 47 -8.94 13.62 -3.18
C LEU A 47 -9.52 15.02 -3.39
N GLY A 48 -10.23 15.20 -4.51
CA GLY A 48 -10.95 16.43 -4.82
C GLY A 48 -10.03 17.66 -4.87
N GLY A 49 -8.87 17.58 -5.50
CA GLY A 49 -7.90 18.68 -5.56
C GLY A 49 -7.20 18.99 -4.23
N GLY A 50 -7.25 18.08 -3.26
CA GLY A 50 -6.61 18.25 -1.94
C GLY A 50 -7.57 18.73 -0.84
N HIS A 51 -8.87 18.86 -1.12
CA HIS A 51 -9.87 19.21 -0.11
C HIS A 51 -10.14 18.11 0.91
N ARG A 52 -9.74 16.86 0.60
CA ARG A 52 -9.89 15.72 1.49
C ARG A 52 -8.68 14.81 1.40
N GLU A 53 -8.26 14.27 2.53
CA GLU A 53 -7.28 13.20 2.61
C GLU A 53 -7.97 11.96 3.16
N VAL A 54 -7.69 10.81 2.55
CA VAL A 54 -8.17 9.50 2.97
C VAL A 54 -7.00 8.52 3.02
N PRO A 55 -6.96 7.59 3.98
CA PRO A 55 -5.91 6.58 4.03
C PRO A 55 -5.85 5.75 2.74
N LEU A 56 -4.64 5.35 2.34
CA LEU A 56 -4.46 4.46 1.19
C LEU A 56 -5.17 3.12 1.42
N ALA A 57 -5.18 2.62 2.66
CA ALA A 57 -5.94 1.44 3.05
C ALA A 57 -7.40 1.52 2.57
N ASP A 58 -8.08 2.64 2.79
CA ASP A 58 -9.50 2.84 2.46
C ASP A 58 -9.77 2.89 0.95
N MET A 59 -8.72 3.11 0.15
CA MET A 59 -8.79 3.19 -1.31
C MET A 59 -8.50 1.85 -2.00
N LEU A 60 -7.93 0.88 -1.27
CA LEU A 60 -7.52 -0.42 -1.81
C LEU A 60 -8.61 -1.48 -1.60
N PRO A 61 -9.06 -2.16 -2.68
CA PRO A 61 -9.89 -3.35 -2.57
C PRO A 61 -9.21 -4.44 -1.73
N MET A 62 -10.01 -5.25 -1.03
CA MET A 62 -9.49 -6.31 -0.17
C MET A 62 -8.56 -7.27 -0.94
N GLN A 63 -8.91 -7.60 -2.18
CA GLN A 63 -8.11 -8.48 -3.04
C GLN A 63 -6.72 -7.91 -3.34
N SER A 64 -6.63 -6.59 -3.50
CA SER A 64 -5.34 -5.91 -3.72
C SER A 64 -4.46 -5.96 -2.47
N ARG A 65 -5.05 -5.95 -1.27
CA ARG A 65 -4.31 -6.06 0.00
C ARG A 65 -3.74 -7.47 0.19
N VAL A 66 -4.54 -8.50 -0.05
CA VAL A 66 -4.08 -9.91 -0.02
C VAL A 66 -2.95 -10.11 -1.03
N HIS A 67 -3.15 -9.65 -2.27
CA HIS A 67 -2.12 -9.77 -3.31
C HIS A 67 -0.82 -9.02 -2.96
N LEU A 68 -0.91 -7.86 -2.31
CA LEU A 68 0.26 -7.12 -1.85
C LEU A 68 1.07 -7.95 -0.83
N ILE A 69 0.40 -8.58 0.14
CA ILE A 69 1.05 -9.42 1.14
C ILE A 69 1.73 -10.61 0.46
N ASP A 70 1.03 -11.30 -0.46
CA ASP A 70 1.59 -12.43 -1.21
C ASP A 70 2.89 -12.05 -1.94
N VAL A 71 2.90 -10.89 -2.61
CA VAL A 71 4.07 -10.37 -3.34
C VAL A 71 5.21 -10.03 -2.38
N LEU A 72 4.92 -9.42 -1.23
CA LEU A 72 5.92 -9.09 -0.22
C LEU A 72 6.55 -10.36 0.39
N GLU A 73 5.73 -11.36 0.71
CA GLU A 73 6.20 -12.66 1.20
C GLU A 73 7.04 -13.40 0.15
N GLU A 74 6.59 -13.42 -1.11
CA GLU A 74 7.35 -14.03 -2.20
C GLU A 74 8.70 -13.35 -2.39
N PHE A 75 8.74 -12.02 -2.30
CA PHE A 75 9.98 -11.27 -2.40
C PHE A 75 10.91 -11.58 -1.23
N GLN A 76 10.41 -11.57 0.01
CA GLN A 76 11.21 -11.92 1.19
C GLN A 76 11.80 -13.32 1.12
N ARG A 77 11.05 -14.31 0.59
CA ARG A 77 11.56 -15.67 0.39
C ARG A 77 12.69 -15.77 -0.63
N LYS A 78 12.81 -14.79 -1.54
CA LYS A 78 13.82 -14.76 -2.61
C LYS A 78 15.03 -13.88 -2.28
N MET A 79 14.99 -13.14 -1.17
CA MET A 79 16.12 -12.37 -0.64
C MET A 79 17.16 -13.30 -0.01
#